data_AF-V4SNL6-F1
#
_entry.id   AF-V4SNL6-F1
#
_cell.length_a   1.000
_cell.length_b   1.000
_cell.length_c   1.000
_cell.angle_alpha   90.00
_cell.angle_beta   90.00
_cell.angle_gamma   90.00
#
_symmetry.space_group_name_H-M   'P 1'
#
loop_
_entity.id
_entity.type
_entity.pdbx_description
1 polymer ?
#
loop_
_entity_poly.entity_id
_entity_poly.type
_entity_poly.pdbx_seq_one_letter_code
_entity_poly.pdbx_strand_id
1 'polypeptide(L)'
;MALSTANSLSPSLSSKHASKQPELYTWFRSPNAIALKSPPLAPTSIELKRNGGFVLGEYKVNRRIYASSAAPMMDQTVSKAPTIVEVDLGQRSYPICIGSGLLDHPDLLQKHVQGKKVLVVTNNTVAPLYLDKVTDALTRGNPNVSVENVILPDGENYKNMDTLMKVFDKAIESRLDRRCTFVALGGGVIGDMCGYAAASYLRGVNFIQIPTTVMAQVDSSVGGKTGINHRLGKNLIGAFYQPQCVLVDTDTLNTLPDRELASGLAEVIKYGLIRDAEFFEWQEQNMHKLMA
;
A
#
# COMPACT_ATOMS: atom_id res chain seq x y z
N MET A 1 26.33 -49.11 -47.42
CA MET A 1 25.69 -50.44 -47.42
C MET A 1 25.75 -51.00 -46.01
N ALA A 2 24.61 -51.52 -45.52
CA ALA A 2 24.33 -52.19 -44.23
C ALA A 2 24.52 -51.35 -42.95
N LEU A 3 23.49 -50.80 -42.29
CA LEU A 3 22.39 -51.37 -41.46
C LEU A 3 22.83 -51.93 -40.09
N SER A 4 22.17 -51.42 -39.03
CA SER A 4 21.75 -52.05 -37.75
C SER A 4 22.17 -51.20 -36.54
N THR A 5 21.37 -50.83 -35.53
CA THR A 5 19.94 -50.89 -35.19
C THR A 5 19.76 -49.97 -33.99
N ALA A 6 18.68 -49.20 -33.96
CA ALA A 6 18.29 -48.35 -32.84
C ALA A 6 17.69 -49.20 -31.70
N ASN A 7 17.98 -48.84 -30.45
CA ASN A 7 17.23 -49.31 -29.29
C ASN A 7 16.55 -48.10 -28.63
N SER A 8 15.23 -48.02 -28.81
CA SER A 8 14.32 -47.17 -28.06
C SER A 8 13.77 -47.96 -26.86
N LEU A 9 13.99 -47.45 -25.64
CA LEU A 9 13.38 -47.99 -24.43
C LEU A 9 12.16 -47.13 -24.09
N SER A 10 10.99 -47.77 -24.12
CA SER A 10 9.74 -47.28 -23.56
C SER A 10 9.36 -48.17 -22.38
N PRO A 11 8.91 -47.62 -21.24
CA PRO A 11 8.19 -48.40 -20.24
C PRO A 11 6.69 -48.13 -20.32
N SER A 12 5.95 -49.22 -20.41
CA SER A 12 4.50 -49.33 -20.49
C SER A 12 3.79 -48.95 -19.19
N LEU A 13 2.61 -48.34 -19.34
CA LEU A 13 1.60 -48.14 -18.31
C LEU A 13 0.93 -49.47 -17.96
N SER A 14 0.93 -49.83 -16.68
CA SER A 14 0.18 -50.95 -16.12
C SER A 14 -0.95 -50.41 -15.25
N SER A 15 -2.19 -50.65 -15.69
CA SER A 15 -3.42 -50.36 -14.95
C SER A 15 -3.71 -51.51 -13.98
N LYS A 16 -3.84 -51.19 -12.69
CA LYS A 16 -4.47 -52.07 -11.71
C LYS A 16 -5.68 -51.35 -11.11
N HIS A 17 -6.86 -51.80 -11.53
CA HIS A 17 -8.12 -51.53 -10.84
C HIS A 17 -8.11 -52.23 -9.47
N ALA A 18 -8.35 -51.47 -8.41
CA ALA A 18 -8.75 -51.98 -7.11
C ALA A 18 -9.94 -51.14 -6.61
N SER A 19 -11.09 -51.80 -6.50
CA SER A 19 -12.35 -51.28 -5.97
C SER A 19 -12.28 -51.13 -4.45
N LYS A 20 -12.59 -49.95 -3.91
CA LYS A 20 -13.02 -49.75 -2.51
C LYS A 20 -14.11 -48.67 -2.43
N GLN A 21 -15.01 -48.91 -1.48
CA GLN A 21 -16.32 -48.30 -1.22
C GLN A 21 -16.31 -46.77 -0.98
N PRO A 22 -17.45 -46.08 -1.10
CA PRO A 22 -17.50 -44.63 -0.92
C PRO A 22 -17.49 -44.26 0.58
N GLU A 23 -16.45 -43.56 1.01
CA GLU A 23 -16.43 -42.87 2.29
C GLU A 23 -17.29 -41.60 2.21
N LEU A 24 -18.28 -41.54 3.11
CA LEU A 24 -19.08 -40.35 3.43
C LEU A 24 -18.17 -39.29 4.06
N TYR A 25 -17.74 -38.30 3.27
CA TYR A 25 -17.12 -37.09 3.81
C TYR A 25 -18.22 -36.13 4.28
N THR A 26 -18.50 -36.16 5.58
CA THR A 26 -19.23 -35.12 6.28
C THR A 26 -18.42 -33.83 6.26
N TRP A 27 -18.96 -32.79 5.63
CA TRP A 27 -18.39 -31.45 5.65
C TRP A 27 -18.45 -30.87 7.07
N PHE A 28 -17.31 -30.80 7.75
CA PHE A 28 -17.15 -29.96 8.94
C PHE A 28 -17.25 -28.50 8.50
N ARG A 29 -18.38 -27.85 8.81
CA ARG A 29 -18.49 -26.38 8.79
C ARG A 29 -17.57 -25.82 9.87
N SER A 30 -16.57 -25.04 9.48
CA SER A 30 -15.82 -24.18 10.39
C SER A 30 -16.74 -23.07 10.93
N PRO A 31 -16.84 -22.87 12.25
CA PRO A 31 -17.62 -21.78 12.83
C PRO A 31 -16.74 -20.55 13.03
N ASN A 32 -16.36 -19.86 11.94
CA ASN A 32 -15.80 -18.51 12.02
C ASN A 32 -16.79 -17.51 11.41
N ALA A 33 -17.92 -17.34 12.11
CA ALA A 33 -18.75 -16.16 11.95
C ALA A 33 -18.05 -15.00 12.68
N ILE A 34 -17.68 -13.96 11.94
CA ILE A 34 -17.21 -12.69 12.50
C ILE A 34 -18.41 -12.04 13.18
N ALA A 35 -18.46 -12.10 14.52
CA ALA A 35 -19.46 -11.42 15.32
C ALA A 35 -18.90 -10.05 15.75
N LEU A 36 -19.43 -8.97 15.17
CA LEU A 36 -19.27 -7.61 15.69
C LEU A 36 -19.96 -7.52 17.06
N LYS A 37 -19.19 -7.54 18.15
CA LYS A 37 -19.67 -7.19 19.48
C LYS A 37 -19.32 -5.73 19.77
N SER A 38 -20.32 -4.87 19.79
CA SER A 38 -20.23 -3.51 20.34
C SER A 38 -20.23 -3.54 21.88
N PRO A 39 -19.49 -2.66 22.57
CA PRO A 39 -19.51 -2.57 24.03
C PRO A 39 -20.79 -1.87 24.54
N PRO A 40 -21.28 -2.20 25.75
CA PRO A 40 -22.47 -1.59 26.31
C PRO A 40 -22.23 -0.13 26.75
N LEU A 41 -23.14 0.76 26.35
CA LEU A 41 -23.24 2.14 26.82
C LEU A 41 -23.60 2.17 28.32
N ALA A 42 -22.78 2.86 29.12
CA ALA A 42 -23.11 3.20 30.50
C ALA A 42 -24.08 4.42 30.52
N PRO A 43 -25.06 4.48 31.45
CA PRO A 43 -25.99 5.59 31.51
C PRO A 43 -25.34 6.81 32.21
N THR A 44 -25.26 7.93 31.52
CA THR A 44 -24.95 9.25 32.11
C THR A 44 -26.24 9.92 32.59
N SER A 45 -26.37 10.05 33.90
CA SER A 45 -27.39 10.85 34.57
C SER A 45 -27.15 12.35 34.36
N ILE A 46 -28.15 13.05 33.82
CA ILE A 46 -28.19 14.50 33.64
C ILE A 46 -28.69 15.15 34.94
N GLU A 47 -27.83 15.93 35.60
CA GLU A 47 -28.21 16.81 36.70
C GLU A 47 -28.58 18.20 36.17
N LEU A 48 -29.85 18.59 36.32
CA LEU A 48 -30.36 19.94 36.10
C LEU A 48 -30.11 20.79 37.35
N LYS A 49 -29.25 21.81 37.25
CA LYS A 49 -29.22 22.93 38.21
C LYS A 49 -29.87 24.16 37.60
N ARG A 50 -30.90 24.65 38.29
CA ARG A 50 -31.70 25.84 37.98
C ARG A 50 -31.38 26.94 39.01
N ASN A 51 -31.41 28.18 38.51
CA ASN A 51 -31.73 29.45 39.18
C ASN A 51 -30.63 30.43 39.64
N GLY A 52 -30.87 31.70 39.21
CA GLY A 52 -30.55 32.97 39.85
C GLY A 52 -29.39 33.72 39.17
N GLY A 53 -29.47 34.96 38.66
CA GLY A 53 -30.47 36.04 38.69
C GLY A 53 -29.73 37.40 38.78
N PHE A 54 -30.15 38.41 38.00
CA PHE A 54 -29.92 39.88 38.14
C PHE A 54 -28.47 40.43 37.92
N VAL A 55 -28.16 41.65 37.42
CA VAL A 55 -28.88 42.75 36.73
C VAL A 55 -27.85 43.81 36.20
N LEU A 56 -28.25 44.57 35.16
CA LEU A 56 -27.85 45.91 34.66
C LEU A 56 -26.38 46.36 34.50
N GLY A 57 -26.12 46.97 33.33
CA GLY A 57 -25.00 47.88 33.10
C GLY A 57 -24.88 48.32 31.64
N GLU A 58 -25.68 49.31 31.23
CA GLU A 58 -25.55 50.00 29.94
C GLU A 58 -24.21 50.75 29.86
N TYR A 59 -23.47 50.56 28.77
CA TYR A 59 -22.53 51.56 28.27
C TYR A 59 -22.61 51.65 26.75
N LYS A 60 -23.22 52.74 26.27
CA LYS A 60 -23.21 53.18 24.87
C LYS A 60 -21.84 53.80 24.57
N VAL A 61 -21.09 53.22 23.64
CA VAL A 61 -19.98 53.92 22.97
C VAL A 61 -20.23 53.93 21.48
N ASN A 62 -20.48 55.12 20.95
CA ASN A 62 -20.61 55.41 19.53
C ASN A 62 -19.21 55.70 18.97
N ARG A 63 -18.64 54.82 18.13
CA ARG A 63 -17.52 55.18 17.24
C ARG A 63 -17.66 54.54 15.85
N ARG A 64 -17.86 55.46 14.90
CA ARG A 64 -17.65 55.44 13.43
C ARG A 64 -17.10 54.13 12.83
N ILE A 65 -17.91 53.55 11.94
CA ILE A 65 -17.52 52.57 10.93
C ILE A 65 -16.61 53.26 9.91
N TYR A 66 -15.38 52.79 9.78
CA TYR A 66 -14.59 52.89 8.56
C TYR A 66 -14.43 51.48 8.01
N ALA A 67 -14.84 51.28 6.77
CA ALA A 67 -14.63 50.05 6.03
C ALA A 67 -13.14 49.93 5.67
N SER A 68 -12.48 48.90 6.19
CA SER A 68 -11.30 48.32 5.55
C SER A 68 -11.60 46.86 5.26
N SER A 69 -11.71 46.54 3.98
CA SER A 69 -11.77 45.17 3.49
C SER A 69 -10.40 44.53 3.72
N ALA A 70 -10.29 43.75 4.79
CA ALA A 70 -9.26 42.74 4.92
C ALA A 70 -9.92 41.57 5.63
N ALA A 71 -10.62 40.74 4.85
CA ALA A 71 -10.96 39.40 5.30
C ALA A 71 -9.62 38.69 5.57
N PRO A 72 -9.36 38.19 6.80
CA PRO A 72 -8.23 37.32 7.00
C PRO A 72 -8.52 36.05 6.20
N MET A 73 -7.70 35.77 5.18
CA MET A 73 -7.67 34.46 4.55
C MET A 73 -7.27 33.46 5.63
N MET A 74 -8.26 32.73 6.13
CA MET A 74 -8.04 31.61 7.04
C MET A 74 -7.33 30.51 6.26
N ASP A 75 -6.08 30.27 6.64
CA ASP A 75 -5.33 29.04 6.42
C ASP A 75 -6.20 27.84 6.84
N GLN A 76 -6.67 27.08 5.86
CA GLN A 76 -7.38 25.82 6.08
C GLN A 76 -6.42 24.64 5.87
N THR A 77 -5.42 24.53 6.72
CA THR A 77 -4.60 23.32 6.83
C THR A 77 -5.00 22.56 8.10
N VAL A 78 -6.25 22.10 8.17
CA VAL A 78 -6.61 21.07 9.15
C VAL A 78 -6.14 19.74 8.56
N SER A 79 -4.91 19.34 8.84
CA SER A 79 -4.46 18.00 8.50
C SER A 79 -5.27 17.01 9.35
N LYS A 80 -6.12 16.24 8.67
CA LYS A 80 -6.87 15.16 9.33
C LYS A 80 -5.88 14.04 9.61
N ALA A 81 -5.91 13.49 10.82
CA ALA A 81 -5.07 12.34 11.17
C ALA A 81 -5.26 11.20 10.14
N PRO A 82 -4.20 10.46 9.78
CA PRO A 82 -4.29 9.40 8.79
C PRO A 82 -5.27 8.32 9.23
N THR A 83 -6.02 7.78 8.28
CA THR A 83 -6.79 6.56 8.50
C THR A 83 -5.82 5.38 8.51
N ILE A 84 -5.96 4.48 9.48
CA ILE A 84 -5.10 3.29 9.59
C ILE A 84 -5.96 2.05 9.40
N VAL A 85 -5.57 1.21 8.44
CA VAL A 85 -6.10 -0.14 8.26
C VAL A 85 -5.01 -1.13 8.66
N GLU A 86 -5.25 -1.93 9.70
CA GLU A 86 -4.31 -2.96 10.14
C GLU A 86 -4.53 -4.25 9.35
N VAL A 87 -3.46 -4.77 8.75
CA VAL A 87 -3.46 -6.09 8.11
C VAL A 87 -3.02 -7.13 9.12
N ASP A 88 -3.98 -7.85 9.72
CA ASP A 88 -3.69 -8.86 10.74
C ASP A 88 -3.09 -10.14 10.14
N LEU A 89 -1.79 -10.33 10.39
CA LEU A 89 -1.01 -11.51 10.01
C LEU A 89 -0.17 -12.02 11.19
N GLY A 90 -0.64 -11.78 12.42
CA GLY A 90 0.09 -12.10 13.65
C GLY A 90 1.39 -11.30 13.77
N GLN A 91 2.53 -12.00 13.88
CA GLN A 91 3.86 -11.36 14.01
C GLN A 91 4.30 -10.56 12.78
N ARG A 92 3.60 -10.69 11.65
CA ARG A 92 3.88 -9.97 10.40
C ARG A 92 2.82 -8.91 10.08
N SER A 93 2.00 -8.55 11.06
CA SER A 93 0.99 -7.51 10.88
C SER A 93 1.64 -6.17 10.56
N TYR A 94 0.99 -5.38 9.72
CA TYR A 94 1.49 -4.08 9.32
C TYR A 94 0.35 -3.10 9.06
N PRO A 95 0.58 -1.79 9.27
CA PRO A 95 -0.41 -0.77 9.01
C PRO A 95 -0.40 -0.34 7.54
N ILE A 96 -1.59 0.00 7.04
CA ILE A 96 -1.80 0.80 5.84
C ILE A 96 -2.26 2.18 6.31
N CYS A 97 -1.41 3.19 6.15
CA CYS A 97 -1.70 4.59 6.47
C CYS A 97 -2.26 5.29 5.23
N ILE A 98 -3.48 5.84 5.31
CA ILE A 98 -4.17 6.47 4.18
C ILE A 98 -4.55 7.90 4.54
N GLY A 99 -4.18 8.86 3.70
CA GLY A 99 -4.52 10.26 3.86
C GLY A 99 -3.90 11.16 2.80
N SER A 100 -4.18 12.46 2.89
CA SER A 100 -3.58 13.50 2.04
C SER A 100 -2.36 14.10 2.73
N GLY A 101 -1.31 14.43 1.97
CA GLY A 101 -0.08 15.04 2.46
C GLY A 101 0.76 14.13 3.36
N LEU A 102 0.58 12.80 3.31
CA LEU A 102 1.28 11.89 4.21
C LEU A 102 2.80 11.87 4.01
N LEU A 103 3.29 12.19 2.81
CA LEU A 103 4.72 12.33 2.54
C LEU A 103 5.35 13.53 3.26
N ASP A 104 4.57 14.47 3.77
CA ASP A 104 5.05 15.61 4.56
C ASP A 104 5.19 15.30 6.05
N HIS A 105 4.91 14.06 6.46
CA HIS A 105 4.96 13.58 7.83
C HIS A 105 6.05 12.51 8.02
N PRO A 106 7.33 12.91 8.26
CA PRO A 106 8.48 12.02 8.38
C PRO A 106 8.27 10.83 9.34
N ASP A 107 7.62 11.07 10.47
CA ASP A 107 7.38 10.05 11.52
C ASP A 107 6.63 8.82 11.00
N LEU A 108 5.78 8.98 9.97
CA LEU A 108 5.02 7.89 9.38
C LEU A 108 5.90 6.89 8.63
N LEU A 109 7.01 7.34 8.02
CA LEU A 109 7.98 6.47 7.37
C LEU A 109 9.07 6.03 8.35
N GLN A 110 9.67 6.98 9.07
CA GLN A 110 10.89 6.74 9.85
C GLN A 110 10.69 5.72 10.97
N LYS A 111 9.50 5.64 11.58
CA LYS A 111 9.20 4.63 12.61
C LYS A 111 9.29 3.18 12.10
N HIS A 112 9.18 2.96 10.78
CA HIS A 112 9.29 1.65 10.14
C HIS A 112 10.70 1.37 9.57
N VAL A 113 11.62 2.35 9.65
CA VAL A 113 13.02 2.18 9.25
C VAL A 113 13.84 1.70 10.45
N GLN A 114 14.16 0.41 10.48
CA GLN A 114 14.87 -0.22 11.62
C GLN A 114 16.40 -0.07 11.57
N GLY A 115 16.95 0.49 10.49
CA GLY A 115 18.39 0.62 10.27
C GLY A 115 18.82 2.03 9.88
N LYS A 116 20.06 2.16 9.42
CA LYS A 116 20.68 3.45 9.05
C LYS A 116 20.71 3.72 7.55
N LYS A 117 20.44 2.71 6.72
CA LYS A 117 20.52 2.82 5.27
C LYS A 117 19.19 2.46 4.63
N VAL A 118 18.74 3.30 3.71
CA VAL A 118 17.52 3.10 2.93
C VAL A 118 17.85 3.10 1.44
N LEU A 119 17.23 2.19 0.69
CA LEU A 119 17.30 2.17 -0.77
C LEU A 119 15.92 2.45 -1.35
N VAL A 120 15.74 3.62 -1.96
CA VAL A 120 14.50 3.94 -2.69
C VAL A 120 14.58 3.36 -4.10
N VAL A 121 13.64 2.48 -4.45
CA VAL A 121 13.50 1.92 -5.78
C VAL A 121 12.28 2.56 -6.44
N THR A 122 12.49 3.19 -7.58
CA THR A 122 11.43 3.89 -8.34
C THR A 122 11.69 3.78 -9.85
N ASN A 123 10.85 4.41 -10.68
CA ASN A 123 11.06 4.48 -12.12
C ASN A 123 11.37 5.92 -12.60
N ASN A 124 11.75 6.07 -13.86
CA ASN A 124 12.07 7.36 -14.48
C ASN A 124 10.87 8.32 -14.61
N THR A 125 9.63 7.84 -14.48
CA THR A 125 8.41 8.67 -14.50
C THR A 125 8.10 9.26 -13.11
N VAL A 126 8.21 8.44 -12.06
CA VAL A 126 7.85 8.77 -10.68
C VAL A 126 8.98 9.50 -9.95
N ALA A 127 10.24 9.19 -10.28
CA ALA A 127 11.40 9.81 -9.66
C ALA A 127 11.37 11.36 -9.65
N PRO A 128 11.21 12.06 -10.79
CA PRO A 128 11.20 13.53 -10.80
C PRO A 128 10.01 14.16 -10.05
N LEU A 129 8.97 13.38 -9.73
CA LEU A 129 7.78 13.87 -9.04
C LEU A 129 7.91 13.76 -7.52
N TYR A 130 8.44 12.63 -7.03
CA TYR A 130 8.31 12.27 -5.61
C TYR A 130 9.59 11.79 -4.93
N LEU A 131 10.67 11.50 -5.66
CA LEU A 131 11.89 10.94 -5.05
C LEU A 131 12.52 11.89 -4.02
N ASP A 132 12.63 13.16 -4.34
CA ASP A 132 13.20 14.16 -3.44
C ASP A 132 12.33 14.34 -2.19
N LYS A 133 11.00 14.37 -2.36
CA LYS A 133 10.03 14.46 -1.26
C LYS A 133 10.15 13.27 -0.31
N VAL A 134 10.23 12.06 -0.84
CA VAL A 134 10.42 10.83 -0.05
C VAL A 134 11.79 10.79 0.63
N THR A 135 12.84 11.20 -0.07
CA THR A 135 14.20 11.26 0.49
C THR A 135 14.26 12.24 1.67
N ASP A 136 13.64 13.40 1.51
CA ASP A 136 13.51 14.38 2.58
C ASP A 136 12.65 13.83 3.75
N ALA A 137 11.51 13.19 3.48
CA ALA A 137 10.72 12.56 4.54
C ALA A 137 11.49 11.48 5.34
N LEU A 138 12.39 10.74 4.69
CA LEU A 138 13.22 9.72 5.33
C LEU A 138 14.39 10.29 6.15
N THR A 139 14.87 11.49 5.83
CA THR A 139 16.11 12.06 6.41
C THR A 139 15.90 13.31 7.25
N ARG A 140 14.80 14.05 7.04
CA ARG A 140 14.45 15.28 7.77
C ARG A 140 14.35 14.98 9.27
N GLY A 141 15.16 15.69 10.05
CA GLY A 141 15.26 15.51 11.49
C GLY A 141 15.97 14.23 11.94
N ASN A 142 16.51 13.42 11.03
CA ASN A 142 17.12 12.12 11.35
C ASN A 142 18.51 11.97 10.73
N PRO A 143 19.57 12.44 11.42
CA PRO A 143 20.95 12.40 10.90
C PRO A 143 21.53 10.97 10.83
N ASN A 144 20.84 9.96 11.34
CA ASN A 144 21.31 8.58 11.36
C ASN A 144 20.91 7.79 10.11
N VAL A 145 20.01 8.33 9.28
CA VAL A 145 19.51 7.68 8.07
C VAL A 145 20.20 8.28 6.85
N SER A 146 20.79 7.42 6.03
CA SER A 146 21.30 7.77 4.70
C SER A 146 20.45 7.06 3.63
N VAL A 147 20.08 7.80 2.59
CA VAL A 147 19.24 7.30 1.49
C VAL A 147 20.07 7.18 0.22
N GLU A 148 19.95 6.03 -0.43
CA GLU A 148 20.38 5.83 -1.82
C GLU A 148 19.16 5.52 -2.68
N ASN A 149 19.29 5.61 -4.01
CA ASN A 149 18.20 5.30 -4.91
C ASN A 149 18.62 4.48 -6.13
N VAL A 150 17.65 3.80 -6.73
CA VAL A 150 17.72 3.15 -8.04
C VAL A 150 16.53 3.61 -8.86
N ILE A 151 16.81 4.15 -10.04
CA ILE A 151 15.79 4.55 -11.02
C ILE A 151 15.74 3.49 -12.12
N LEU A 152 14.63 2.77 -12.19
CA LEU A 152 14.35 1.75 -13.20
C LEU A 152 13.62 2.36 -14.41
N PRO A 153 13.68 1.72 -15.59
CA PRO A 153 12.81 2.11 -16.70
C PRO A 153 11.34 1.81 -16.37
N ASP A 154 10.44 2.73 -16.75
CA ASP A 154 9.00 2.59 -16.54
C ASP A 154 8.35 1.62 -17.54
N GLY A 155 7.40 0.81 -17.05
CA GLY A 155 6.57 -0.09 -17.83
C GLY A 155 6.65 -1.57 -17.45
N GLU A 156 5.54 -2.29 -17.64
CA GLU A 156 5.38 -3.73 -17.33
C GLU A 156 6.40 -4.62 -18.07
N ASN A 157 6.89 -4.20 -19.25
CA ASN A 157 7.90 -4.94 -20.01
C ASN A 157 9.25 -5.05 -19.26
N TYR A 158 9.52 -4.11 -18.35
CA TYR A 158 10.72 -4.10 -17.52
C TYR A 158 10.55 -4.86 -16.20
N LYS A 159 9.37 -5.42 -15.94
CA LYS A 159 9.09 -6.26 -14.78
C LYS A 159 9.69 -7.66 -14.97
N ASN A 160 11.03 -7.74 -15.04
CA ASN A 160 11.79 -8.94 -15.37
C ASN A 160 13.08 -9.04 -14.54
N MET A 161 13.77 -10.19 -14.62
CA MET A 161 14.97 -10.45 -13.81
C MET A 161 16.12 -9.50 -14.16
N ASP A 162 16.32 -9.20 -15.44
CA ASP A 162 17.43 -8.34 -15.90
C ASP A 162 17.32 -6.93 -15.32
N THR A 163 16.11 -6.39 -15.23
CA THR A 163 15.88 -5.09 -14.63
C THR A 163 15.97 -5.16 -13.09
N LEU A 164 15.51 -6.26 -12.49
CA LEU A 164 15.62 -6.50 -11.05
C LEU A 164 17.10 -6.56 -10.59
N MET A 165 18.00 -7.09 -11.41
CA MET A 165 19.44 -7.16 -11.11
C MET A 165 20.03 -5.79 -10.80
N LYS A 166 19.56 -4.71 -11.44
CA LYS A 166 20.01 -3.34 -11.14
C LYS A 166 19.78 -2.93 -9.69
N VAL A 167 18.72 -3.45 -9.07
CA VAL A 167 18.44 -3.21 -7.64
C VAL A 167 19.47 -3.92 -6.77
N PHE A 168 19.81 -5.18 -7.10
CA PHE A 168 20.82 -5.94 -6.38
C PHE A 168 22.22 -5.35 -6.56
N ASP A 169 22.59 -5.00 -7.79
CA ASP A 169 23.89 -4.40 -8.12
C ASP A 169 24.09 -3.13 -7.30
N LYS A 170 23.13 -2.20 -7.33
CA LYS A 170 23.18 -0.99 -6.51
C LYS A 170 23.30 -1.32 -5.03
N ALA A 171 22.48 -2.22 -4.50
CA ALA A 171 22.51 -2.57 -3.09
C ALA A 171 23.87 -3.14 -2.64
N ILE A 172 24.53 -3.94 -3.50
CA ILE A 172 25.85 -4.52 -3.24
C ILE A 172 26.95 -3.45 -3.34
N GLU A 173 26.94 -2.64 -4.40
CA GLU A 173 27.90 -1.53 -4.59
C GLU A 173 27.88 -0.55 -3.43
N SER A 174 26.68 -0.23 -2.94
CA SER A 174 26.40 0.63 -1.78
C SER A 174 26.71 -0.03 -0.43
N ARG A 175 27.11 -1.31 -0.44
CA ARG A 175 27.39 -2.12 0.74
C ARG A 175 26.25 -2.04 1.76
N LEU A 176 25.03 -2.26 1.28
CA LEU A 176 23.87 -2.40 2.16
C LEU A 176 24.00 -3.70 2.96
N ASP A 177 23.43 -3.71 4.16
CA ASP A 177 23.44 -4.87 5.04
C ASP A 177 22.01 -5.32 5.37
N ARG A 178 21.86 -6.35 6.22
CA ARG A 178 20.56 -6.94 6.58
C ARG A 178 19.62 -5.98 7.31
N ARG A 179 20.11 -4.86 7.83
CA ARG A 179 19.32 -3.83 8.51
C ARG A 179 18.87 -2.72 7.55
N CYS A 180 19.27 -2.75 6.28
CA CYS A 180 18.76 -1.79 5.33
C CYS A 180 17.24 -1.95 5.14
N THR A 181 16.60 -0.88 4.68
CA THR A 181 15.18 -0.89 4.32
C THR A 181 15.04 -0.48 2.86
N PHE A 182 14.34 -1.28 2.07
CA PHE A 182 13.99 -0.90 0.70
C PHE A 182 12.68 -0.12 0.71
N VAL A 183 12.55 0.90 -0.13
CA VAL A 183 11.32 1.68 -0.26
C VAL A 183 10.86 1.59 -1.71
N ALA A 184 9.69 0.98 -1.92
CA ALA A 184 9.06 0.90 -3.23
C ALA A 184 8.25 2.18 -3.46
N LEU A 185 8.75 3.08 -4.31
CA LEU A 185 8.08 4.33 -4.66
C LEU A 185 7.57 4.24 -6.11
N GLY A 186 6.27 4.01 -6.28
CA GLY A 186 5.65 3.93 -7.61
C GLY A 186 4.37 3.10 -7.66
N GLY A 187 3.98 2.68 -8.85
CA GLY A 187 2.85 1.76 -9.06
C GLY A 187 3.19 0.30 -8.77
N GLY A 188 2.26 -0.61 -9.11
CA GLY A 188 2.37 -2.04 -8.80
C GLY A 188 3.58 -2.74 -9.41
N VAL A 189 4.09 -2.27 -10.55
CA VAL A 189 5.33 -2.79 -11.15
C VAL A 189 6.52 -2.60 -10.20
N ILE A 190 6.71 -1.37 -9.70
CA ILE A 190 7.78 -1.07 -8.74
C ILE A 190 7.54 -1.77 -7.41
N GLY A 191 6.28 -1.82 -6.94
CA GLY A 191 5.90 -2.55 -5.72
C GLY A 191 6.32 -4.02 -5.77
N ASP A 192 5.98 -4.72 -6.84
CA ASP A 192 6.30 -6.15 -7.00
C ASP A 192 7.79 -6.40 -7.15
N MET A 193 8.49 -5.60 -7.95
CA MET A 193 9.93 -5.73 -8.16
C MET A 193 10.70 -5.41 -6.88
N CYS A 194 10.42 -4.28 -6.24
CA CYS A 194 11.09 -3.87 -5.01
C CYS A 194 10.82 -4.87 -3.88
N GLY A 195 9.58 -5.33 -3.73
CA GLY A 195 9.21 -6.34 -2.74
C GLY A 195 9.96 -7.67 -2.96
N TYR A 196 10.08 -8.13 -4.21
CA TYR A 196 10.81 -9.36 -4.52
C TYR A 196 12.32 -9.20 -4.37
N ALA A 197 12.86 -8.03 -4.71
CA ALA A 197 14.25 -7.68 -4.42
C ALA A 197 14.52 -7.69 -2.92
N ALA A 198 13.66 -7.08 -2.10
CA ALA A 198 13.79 -7.07 -0.65
C ALA A 198 13.69 -8.48 -0.04
N ALA A 199 12.80 -9.33 -0.55
CA ALA A 199 12.68 -10.73 -0.14
C ALA A 199 13.96 -11.54 -0.41
N SER A 200 14.63 -11.23 -1.52
CA SER A 200 15.76 -12.02 -2.03
C SER A 200 17.12 -11.50 -1.57
N TYR A 201 17.28 -10.18 -1.46
CA TYR A 201 18.53 -9.54 -1.09
C TYR A 201 18.96 -9.98 0.32
N LEU A 202 20.15 -10.54 0.42
CA LEU A 202 20.65 -11.17 1.64
C LEU A 202 19.68 -12.19 2.27
N ARG A 203 18.75 -12.77 1.49
CA ARG A 203 17.66 -13.66 1.94
C ARG A 203 16.59 -12.96 2.79
N GLY A 204 16.41 -11.66 2.63
CA GLY A 204 15.37 -10.89 3.28
C GLY A 204 15.92 -9.65 3.98
N VAL A 205 15.42 -8.49 3.58
CA VAL A 205 15.57 -7.20 4.27
C VAL A 205 14.22 -6.50 4.35
N ASN A 206 14.07 -5.58 5.31
CA ASN A 206 12.81 -4.85 5.47
C ASN A 206 12.46 -4.06 4.21
N PHE A 207 11.17 -3.87 3.93
CA PHE A 207 10.73 -2.93 2.91
C PHE A 207 9.44 -2.21 3.26
N ILE A 208 9.24 -1.05 2.64
CA ILE A 208 8.06 -0.18 2.78
C ILE A 208 7.46 0.05 1.39
N GLN A 209 6.13 0.10 1.30
CA GLN A 209 5.40 0.43 0.08
C GLN A 209 4.92 1.89 0.14
N ILE A 210 5.19 2.66 -0.92
CA ILE A 210 4.62 3.98 -1.17
C ILE A 210 3.92 3.92 -2.54
N PRO A 211 2.70 3.36 -2.61
CA PRO A 211 1.97 3.19 -3.86
C PRO A 211 1.43 4.51 -4.42
N THR A 212 1.76 4.82 -5.68
CA THR A 212 1.41 6.09 -6.35
C THR A 212 0.39 5.95 -7.48
N THR A 213 -0.29 4.80 -7.57
CA THR A 213 -1.39 4.58 -8.51
C THR A 213 -2.59 4.00 -7.78
N VAL A 214 -3.81 4.25 -8.27
CA VAL A 214 -5.03 3.66 -7.66
C VAL A 214 -4.91 2.15 -7.60
N MET A 215 -4.54 1.52 -8.71
CA MET A 215 -4.30 0.06 -8.80
C MET A 215 -3.36 -0.43 -7.68
N ALA A 216 -2.28 0.30 -7.42
CA ALA A 216 -1.33 -0.08 -6.39
C ALA A 216 -1.90 0.12 -4.98
N GLN A 217 -2.61 1.21 -4.74
CA GLN A 217 -3.17 1.57 -3.44
C GLN A 217 -4.32 0.63 -3.01
N VAL A 218 -5.06 0.05 -3.95
CA VAL A 218 -6.24 -0.76 -3.64
C VAL A 218 -6.02 -2.27 -3.80
N ASP A 219 -4.97 -2.71 -4.51
CA ASP A 219 -4.72 -4.13 -4.75
C ASP A 219 -3.24 -4.50 -4.49
N SER A 220 -2.29 -4.04 -5.32
CA SER A 220 -0.94 -4.63 -5.33
C SER A 220 -0.09 -4.32 -4.10
N SER A 221 -0.38 -3.26 -3.34
CA SER A 221 0.36 -2.98 -2.10
C SER A 221 -0.07 -3.86 -0.91
N VAL A 222 -1.13 -4.67 -1.06
CA VAL A 222 -1.72 -5.47 0.03
C VAL A 222 -1.60 -6.96 -0.25
N GLY A 223 -1.21 -7.75 0.77
CA GLY A 223 -1.15 -9.21 0.70
C GLY A 223 0.25 -9.79 0.45
N GLY A 224 1.24 -8.94 0.14
CA GLY A 224 2.65 -9.32 0.08
C GLY A 224 3.01 -10.28 -1.07
N LYS A 225 2.19 -10.36 -2.12
CA LYS A 225 2.61 -11.02 -3.36
C LYS A 225 3.60 -10.09 -4.06
N THR A 226 4.79 -10.58 -4.36
CA THR A 226 5.86 -9.83 -5.02
C THR A 226 6.44 -10.67 -6.14
N GLY A 227 7.01 -10.06 -7.17
CA GLY A 227 7.64 -10.84 -8.22
C GLY A 227 7.90 -10.11 -9.52
N ILE A 228 8.24 -10.91 -10.51
CA ILE A 228 8.59 -10.51 -11.87
C ILE A 228 7.95 -11.46 -12.88
N ASN A 229 7.87 -10.99 -14.11
CA ASN A 229 7.42 -11.76 -15.24
C ASN A 229 8.57 -12.61 -15.80
N HIS A 230 8.19 -13.77 -16.33
CA HIS A 230 9.02 -14.53 -17.25
C HIS A 230 8.46 -14.34 -18.66
N ARG A 231 9.27 -14.51 -19.71
CA ARG A 231 8.80 -14.37 -21.11
C ARG A 231 7.62 -15.30 -21.47
N LEU A 232 7.42 -16.36 -20.69
CA LEU A 232 6.33 -17.33 -20.87
C LEU A 232 5.10 -17.08 -19.98
N GLY A 233 5.12 -16.07 -19.10
CA GLY A 233 3.96 -15.77 -18.28
C GLY A 233 4.19 -14.71 -17.22
N LYS A 234 3.09 -14.08 -16.81
CA LYS A 234 3.08 -13.00 -15.83
C LYS A 234 3.20 -13.53 -14.40
N ASN A 235 3.96 -12.83 -13.56
CA ASN A 235 4.11 -13.07 -12.12
C ASN A 235 4.48 -14.51 -11.74
N LEU A 236 5.23 -15.21 -12.60
CA LEU A 236 5.58 -16.63 -12.39
C LEU A 236 6.77 -16.82 -11.44
N ILE A 237 7.57 -15.77 -11.20
CA ILE A 237 8.76 -15.81 -10.35
C ILE A 237 8.59 -14.74 -9.28
N GLY A 238 8.61 -15.15 -8.01
CA GLY A 238 8.30 -14.21 -6.93
C GLY A 238 8.39 -14.81 -5.54
N ALA A 239 7.94 -14.03 -4.56
CA ALA A 239 7.89 -14.43 -3.15
C ALA A 239 6.65 -13.83 -2.46
N PHE A 240 6.18 -14.51 -1.41
CA PHE A 240 5.27 -13.91 -0.44
C PHE A 240 6.09 -13.19 0.64
N TYR A 241 6.10 -11.86 0.60
CA TYR A 241 6.92 -11.02 1.47
C TYR A 241 6.16 -9.75 1.88
N GLN A 242 5.96 -9.57 3.19
CA GLN A 242 5.11 -8.51 3.73
C GLN A 242 5.91 -7.24 4.00
N PRO A 243 5.38 -6.04 3.69
CA PRO A 243 6.05 -4.79 4.00
C PRO A 243 5.99 -4.49 5.51
N GLN A 244 6.82 -3.55 5.97
CA GLN A 244 6.75 -2.99 7.32
C GLN A 244 5.58 -2.01 7.48
N CYS A 245 5.20 -1.35 6.40
CA CYS A 245 3.97 -0.55 6.28
C CYS A 245 3.67 -0.25 4.79
N VAL A 246 2.44 0.21 4.55
CA VAL A 246 2.03 0.83 3.29
C VAL A 246 1.65 2.28 3.60
N LEU A 247 2.23 3.25 2.89
CA LEU A 247 1.91 4.67 3.05
C LEU A 247 1.24 5.20 1.78
N VAL A 248 -0.07 5.38 1.87
CA VAL A 248 -0.94 5.87 0.81
C VAL A 248 -1.15 7.38 0.99
N ASP A 249 -0.34 8.18 0.30
CA ASP A 249 -0.57 9.61 0.14
C ASP A 249 -1.47 9.84 -1.08
N THR A 250 -2.72 10.24 -0.85
CA THR A 250 -3.72 10.45 -1.91
C THR A 250 -3.33 11.57 -2.87
N ASP A 251 -2.45 12.49 -2.46
CA ASP A 251 -2.01 13.60 -3.30
C ASP A 251 -1.13 13.13 -4.47
N THR A 252 -0.56 11.92 -4.36
CA THR A 252 0.19 11.29 -5.45
C THR A 252 -0.68 10.97 -6.67
N LEU A 253 -2.01 10.89 -6.49
CA LEU A 253 -2.95 10.66 -7.57
C LEU A 253 -3.18 11.90 -8.45
N ASN A 254 -2.84 13.10 -7.96
CA ASN A 254 -3.03 14.36 -8.71
C ASN A 254 -2.17 14.45 -9.97
N THR A 255 -1.09 13.66 -10.07
CA THR A 255 -0.26 13.57 -11.28
C THR A 255 -0.49 12.28 -12.06
N LEU A 256 -1.42 11.41 -11.61
CA LEU A 256 -1.70 10.15 -12.26
C LEU A 256 -2.54 10.41 -13.51
N PRO A 257 -2.18 9.87 -14.70
CA PRO A 257 -3.00 10.04 -15.89
C PRO A 257 -4.41 9.47 -15.70
N ASP A 258 -5.43 10.14 -16.23
CA ASP A 258 -6.84 9.74 -16.10
C ASP A 258 -7.10 8.28 -16.50
N ARG A 259 -6.37 7.79 -17.51
CA ARG A 259 -6.47 6.39 -17.94
C ARG A 259 -5.99 5.41 -16.86
N GLU A 260 -4.92 5.75 -16.15
CA GLU A 260 -4.39 4.92 -15.06
C GLU A 260 -5.27 5.01 -13.81
N LEU A 261 -5.88 6.18 -13.54
CA LEU A 261 -6.93 6.34 -12.53
C LEU A 261 -8.10 5.40 -12.83
N ALA A 262 -8.67 5.48 -14.04
CA ALA A 262 -9.80 4.65 -14.47
C ALA A 262 -9.46 3.15 -14.45
N SER A 263 -8.24 2.78 -14.84
CA SER A 263 -7.74 1.40 -14.77
C SER A 263 -7.76 0.87 -13.33
N GLY A 264 -7.31 1.67 -12.35
CA GLY A 264 -7.36 1.28 -10.94
C GLY A 264 -8.78 1.17 -10.38
N LEU A 265 -9.71 2.01 -10.84
CA LEU A 265 -11.11 1.94 -10.41
C LEU A 265 -11.80 0.64 -10.84
N ALA A 266 -11.31 -0.06 -11.87
CA ALA A 266 -11.81 -1.39 -12.21
C ALA A 266 -11.63 -2.39 -11.04
N GLU A 267 -10.52 -2.29 -10.29
CA GLU A 267 -10.30 -3.13 -9.11
C GLU A 267 -11.17 -2.69 -7.92
N VAL A 268 -11.48 -1.41 -7.80
CA VAL A 268 -12.42 -0.90 -6.79
C VAL A 268 -13.83 -1.48 -7.02
N ILE A 269 -14.26 -1.50 -8.29
CA ILE A 269 -15.53 -2.10 -8.73
C ILE A 269 -15.56 -3.60 -8.46
N LYS A 270 -14.45 -4.30 -8.76
CA LYS A 270 -14.31 -5.73 -8.46
C LYS A 270 -14.68 -6.03 -7.01
N TYR A 271 -14.18 -5.27 -6.03
CA TYR A 271 -14.47 -5.52 -4.61
C TYR A 271 -15.95 -5.40 -4.28
N GLY A 272 -16.65 -4.43 -4.85
CA GLY A 272 -18.10 -4.31 -4.66
C GLY A 272 -18.83 -5.57 -5.16
N LEU A 273 -18.53 -5.98 -6.39
CA LEU A 273 -19.20 -7.12 -7.03
C LEU A 273 -18.95 -8.47 -6.36
N ILE A 274 -17.73 -8.73 -5.87
CA ILE A 274 -17.38 -10.07 -5.35
C ILE A 274 -17.69 -10.25 -3.86
N ARG A 275 -17.85 -9.16 -3.08
CA ARG A 275 -17.91 -9.28 -1.61
C ARG A 275 -18.67 -8.19 -0.86
N ASP A 276 -19.07 -7.08 -1.48
CA ASP A 276 -19.65 -5.95 -0.75
C ASP A 276 -20.64 -5.15 -1.61
N ALA A 277 -21.92 -5.57 -1.57
CA ALA A 277 -22.97 -4.95 -2.36
C ALA A 277 -23.24 -3.50 -1.94
N GLU A 278 -23.19 -3.18 -0.65
CA GLU A 278 -23.36 -1.81 -0.15
C GLU A 278 -22.23 -0.90 -0.66
N PHE A 279 -20.99 -1.43 -0.72
CA PHE A 279 -19.88 -0.70 -1.33
C PHE A 279 -20.07 -0.51 -2.83
N PHE A 280 -20.63 -1.48 -3.55
CA PHE A 280 -20.95 -1.32 -4.97
C PHE A 280 -22.00 -0.21 -5.20
N GLU A 281 -23.09 -0.19 -4.41
CA GLU A 281 -24.10 0.86 -4.48
C GLU A 281 -23.51 2.24 -4.16
N TRP A 282 -22.60 2.32 -3.19
CA TRP A 282 -21.87 3.56 -2.90
C TRP A 282 -21.02 4.02 -4.09
N GLN A 283 -20.38 3.10 -4.81
CA GLN A 283 -19.59 3.43 -6.00
C GLN A 283 -20.47 3.99 -7.12
N GLU A 284 -21.65 3.41 -7.37
CA GLU A 284 -22.60 3.92 -8.37
C GLU A 284 -22.98 5.39 -8.10
N GLN A 285 -23.18 5.74 -6.83
CA GLN A 285 -23.54 7.10 -6.43
C GLN A 285 -22.37 8.09 -6.46
N ASN A 286 -21.12 7.61 -6.31
CA ASN A 286 -19.95 8.49 -6.11
C ASN A 286 -18.91 8.43 -7.23
N MET A 287 -19.10 7.61 -8.27
CA MET A 287 -18.13 7.46 -9.37
C MET A 287 -17.74 8.79 -10.02
N HIS A 288 -18.71 9.69 -10.21
CA HIS A 288 -18.45 11.02 -10.78
C HIS A 288 -17.50 11.87 -9.92
N LYS A 289 -17.46 11.66 -8.59
CA LYS A 289 -16.53 12.34 -7.68
C LYS A 289 -15.16 11.68 -7.66
N LEU A 290 -15.09 10.37 -7.88
CA LEU A 290 -13.83 9.61 -7.95
C LEU A 290 -13.07 9.88 -9.25
N MET A 291 -13.78 10.30 -10.29
CA MET A 291 -13.26 10.62 -11.62
C MET A 291 -13.03 12.12 -11.86
N ALA A 292 -13.32 12.98 -10.88
CA ALA A 292 -13.24 14.44 -10.97
C ALA A 292 -11.89 14.96 -10.45
#